data_AF-A0A848V9Y8-F1
#
_entry.id   AF-A0A848V9Y8-F1
#
_cell.length_a   1.000
_cell.length_b   1.000
_cell.length_c   1.000
_cell.angle_alpha   90.00
_cell.angle_beta   90.00
_cell.angle_gamma   90.00
#
_symmetry.space_group_name_H-M   'P 1'
#
loop_
_entity.id
_entity.type
_entity.pdbx_description
1 polymer ?
#
loop_
_entity_poly.entity_id
_entity_poly.type
_entity_poly.pdbx_seq_one_letter_code
_entity_poly.pdbx_strand_id
1 'polypeptide(L)'
;DTASLSGQEAYDMACARCHDTGLDGAPVTRNPADWENRSHLWQAVLMEHAKDGYLGMPAKGGNINLPDTTVSAAAEYMLEITFPNLPPD
;
A
#
# COMPACT_ATOMS: atom_id res chain seq x y z
N ASP A 1 2.21 23.18 10.47
CA ASP A 1 2.32 22.79 9.05
C ASP A 1 2.49 21.29 8.92
N THR A 2 1.37 20.58 8.84
CA THR A 2 1.37 19.14 8.54
C THR A 2 1.54 18.98 7.05
N ALA A 3 2.78 19.06 6.56
CA ALA A 3 3.07 18.60 5.21
C ALA A 3 2.69 17.11 5.17
N SER A 4 1.61 16.77 4.47
CA SER A 4 1.24 15.39 4.20
C SER A 4 2.41 14.73 3.49
N LEU A 5 2.94 13.64 4.05
CA LEU A 5 3.98 12.84 3.42
C LEU A 5 3.55 12.48 1.99
N SER A 6 4.49 12.49 1.04
CA SER A 6 4.25 11.88 -0.26
C SER A 6 3.97 10.37 -0.13
N GLY A 7 3.36 9.78 -1.15
CA GLY A 7 3.09 8.34 -1.17
C GLY A 7 4.36 7.50 -1.00
N GLN A 8 5.46 7.91 -1.64
CA GLN A 8 6.76 7.27 -1.48
C GLN A 8 7.30 7.40 -0.05
N GLU A 9 7.29 8.60 0.56
CA GLU A 9 7.78 8.78 1.93
C GLU A 9 6.95 7.98 2.94
N ALA A 10 5.63 7.92 2.74
CA ALA A 10 4.74 7.13 3.56
C ALA A 10 4.97 5.62 3.39
N TYR A 11 5.23 5.17 2.15
CA TYR A 11 5.63 3.80 1.85
C TYR A 11 6.92 3.42 2.58
N ASP A 12 7.96 4.22 2.43
CA ASP A 12 9.27 3.98 3.05
C ASP A 12 9.16 3.94 4.58
N MET A 13 8.30 4.79 5.16
CA MET A 13 8.09 4.88 6.59
C MET A 13 7.33 3.69 7.20
N ALA A 14 6.26 3.22 6.55
CA ALA A 14 5.27 2.34 7.18
C ALA A 14 5.00 1.02 6.43
N CYS A 15 5.26 0.96 5.13
CA CYS A 15 4.85 -0.17 4.28
C CYS A 15 6.04 -1.04 3.85
N ALA A 16 7.17 -0.40 3.52
CA ALA A 16 8.36 -1.02 2.93
C ALA A 16 8.91 -2.18 3.76
N ARG A 17 8.86 -2.09 5.10
CA ARG A 17 9.32 -3.14 6.00
C ARG A 17 8.79 -4.53 5.64
N CYS A 18 7.52 -4.62 5.23
CA CYS A 18 6.92 -5.89 4.85
C CYS A 18 6.88 -6.07 3.34
N HIS A 19 6.55 -5.00 2.59
CA HIS A 19 6.28 -5.09 1.16
C HIS A 19 7.54 -5.05 0.26
N ASP A 20 8.72 -4.71 0.77
CA ASP A 20 9.96 -4.83 -0.02
C ASP A 20 10.43 -6.28 -0.18
N THR A 21 10.15 -7.13 0.82
CA THR A 21 10.71 -8.49 0.91
C THR A 21 9.66 -9.59 0.98
N GLY A 22 8.39 -9.22 1.18
CA GLY A 22 7.29 -10.16 1.34
C GLY A 22 7.22 -10.79 2.73
N LEU A 23 7.67 -10.04 3.75
CA LEU A 23 7.63 -10.48 5.14
C LEU A 23 6.21 -10.95 5.52
N ASP A 24 6.14 -12.10 6.19
CA ASP A 24 4.89 -12.73 6.62
C ASP A 24 3.85 -12.96 5.51
N GLY A 25 4.31 -13.07 4.25
CA GLY A 25 3.44 -13.26 3.08
C GLY A 25 2.82 -11.98 2.53
N ALA A 26 3.34 -10.81 2.90
CA ALA A 26 2.98 -9.55 2.27
C ALA A 26 3.27 -9.62 0.75
N PRO A 27 2.39 -9.08 -0.12
CA PRO A 27 2.69 -9.00 -1.54
C PRO A 27 3.87 -8.05 -1.79
N VAL A 28 4.83 -8.46 -2.60
CA VAL A 28 6.03 -7.66 -2.86
C VAL A 28 5.69 -6.52 -3.82
N THR A 29 6.09 -5.30 -3.45
CA THR A 29 6.01 -4.13 -4.33
C THR A 29 6.93 -4.32 -5.53
N ARG A 30 6.51 -3.93 -6.74
CA ARG A 30 7.22 -4.20 -8.02
C ARG A 30 7.25 -5.68 -8.44
N ASN A 31 6.51 -6.56 -7.79
CA ASN A 31 6.32 -7.95 -8.22
C ASN A 31 4.86 -8.20 -8.62
N PRO A 32 4.45 -7.94 -9.89
CA PRO A 32 3.06 -8.08 -10.33
C PRO A 32 2.42 -9.43 -10.00
N ALA A 33 3.20 -10.53 -10.02
CA ALA A 33 2.71 -11.88 -9.79
C ALA A 33 2.07 -12.06 -8.39
N ASP A 34 2.55 -11.33 -7.37
CA ASP A 34 1.99 -11.39 -6.01
C ASP A 34 0.62 -10.69 -5.89
N TRP A 35 0.24 -9.94 -6.92
CA TRP A 35 -0.98 -9.13 -6.97
C TRP A 35 -2.00 -9.64 -7.99
N GLU A 36 -1.63 -10.54 -8.92
CA GLU A 36 -2.51 -11.06 -9.98
C GLU A 36 -3.80 -11.70 -9.48
N ASN A 37 -3.76 -12.39 -8.33
CA ASN A 37 -4.94 -13.05 -7.74
C ASN A 37 -5.72 -12.15 -6.77
N ARG A 38 -5.35 -10.87 -6.67
CA ARG A 38 -6.04 -9.87 -5.83
C ARG A 38 -7.13 -9.17 -6.65
N SER A 39 -8.03 -8.46 -5.97
CA SER A 39 -9.26 -7.91 -6.55
C SER A 39 -9.05 -7.11 -7.84
N HIS A 40 -9.89 -7.31 -8.86
CA HIS A 40 -9.96 -6.47 -10.06
C HIS A 40 -10.59 -5.08 -9.80
N LEU A 41 -11.17 -4.84 -8.62
CA LEU A 41 -11.54 -3.52 -8.08
C LEU A 41 -10.43 -3.00 -7.14
N TRP A 42 -9.19 -3.31 -7.53
CA TRP A 42 -7.91 -3.17 -6.84
C TRP A 42 -7.78 -1.91 -5.99
N GLN A 43 -7.98 -0.71 -6.52
CA GLN A 43 -7.58 0.50 -5.79
C GLN A 43 -8.41 0.75 -4.54
N ALA A 44 -9.73 0.85 -4.65
CA ALA A 44 -10.60 1.17 -3.52
C ALA A 44 -10.55 0.11 -2.40
N VAL A 45 -10.57 -1.19 -2.77
CA VAL A 45 -10.54 -2.28 -1.79
C VAL A 45 -9.18 -2.37 -1.09
N LEU A 46 -8.07 -2.23 -1.84
CA LEU A 46 -6.73 -2.30 -1.26
C LEU A 46 -6.43 -1.08 -0.39
N MET A 47 -6.94 0.11 -0.76
CA MET A 47 -6.85 1.30 0.09
C MET A 47 -7.59 1.09 1.41
N GLU A 48 -8.77 0.46 1.40
CA GLU A 48 -9.49 0.15 2.64
C GLU A 48 -8.72 -0.84 3.52
N HIS A 49 -8.18 -1.91 2.92
CA HIS A 49 -7.34 -2.87 3.65
C HIS A 49 -6.09 -2.22 4.23
N ALA A 50 -5.50 -1.24 3.53
CA ALA A 50 -4.37 -0.49 4.06
C ALA A 50 -4.74 0.40 5.25
N LYS A 51 -5.94 0.98 5.27
CA LYS A 51 -6.43 1.83 6.37
C LYS A 51 -6.82 1.01 7.59
N ASP A 52 -7.64 -0.02 7.38
CA ASP A 52 -8.31 -0.76 8.45
C ASP A 52 -7.56 -2.03 8.87
N GLY A 53 -6.60 -2.45 8.05
CA GLY A 53 -5.92 -3.72 8.20
C GLY A 53 -6.71 -4.86 7.56
N TYR A 54 -6.00 -5.91 7.17
CA TYR A 54 -6.60 -7.08 6.55
C TYR A 54 -5.72 -8.32 6.78
N LEU A 55 -6.32 -9.37 7.34
CA LEU A 55 -5.61 -10.59 7.73
C LEU A 55 -4.40 -10.27 8.64
N GLY A 56 -3.18 -10.57 8.22
CA GLY A 56 -1.94 -10.28 8.95
C GLY A 56 -1.39 -8.86 8.73
N MET A 57 -1.98 -8.08 7.82
CA MET A 57 -1.57 -6.69 7.58
C MET A 57 -2.17 -5.76 8.64
N PRO A 58 -1.34 -5.04 9.43
CA PRO A 58 -1.83 -4.12 10.43
C PRO A 58 -2.47 -2.88 9.80
N ALA A 59 -3.50 -2.34 10.44
CA ALA A 59 -4.11 -1.05 10.09
C ALA A 59 -3.05 0.04 9.97
N LYS A 60 -3.11 0.83 8.89
CA LYS A 60 -2.22 1.97 8.61
C LYS A 60 -0.73 1.60 8.62
N GLY A 61 -0.38 0.39 8.18
CA GLY A 61 1.01 -0.10 8.22
C GLY A 61 1.58 -0.23 9.64
N GLY A 62 0.71 -0.33 10.65
CA GLY A 62 1.10 -0.36 12.07
C GLY A 62 1.35 1.01 12.69
N ASN A 63 1.17 2.11 11.95
CA ASN A 63 1.28 3.47 12.47
C ASN A 63 -0.10 4.15 12.49
N ILE A 64 -0.82 3.97 13.60
CA ILE A 64 -2.20 4.48 13.74
C ILE A 64 -2.32 6.02 13.70
N ASN A 65 -1.20 6.72 13.86
CA ASN A 65 -1.16 8.18 13.78
C ASN A 65 -1.09 8.71 12.35
N LEU A 66 -0.91 7.84 11.35
CA LEU A 66 -0.96 8.25 9.95
C LEU A 66 -2.38 8.71 9.56
N PRO A 67 -2.52 9.86 8.89
CA PRO A 67 -3.76 10.24 8.26
C PRO A 67 -4.15 9.23 7.17
N ASP A 68 -5.45 8.98 6.99
CA ASP A 68 -5.94 8.03 5.98
C ASP A 68 -5.53 8.44 4.56
N THR A 69 -5.40 9.75 4.31
CA THR A 69 -4.90 10.30 3.05
C THR A 69 -3.45 9.89 2.79
N THR A 70 -2.60 9.91 3.82
CA THR A 70 -1.21 9.45 3.72
C THR A 70 -1.11 7.96 3.47
N VAL A 71 -1.96 7.15 4.13
CA VAL A 71 -2.04 5.71 3.89
C VAL A 71 -2.51 5.41 2.47
N SER A 72 -3.51 6.15 1.97
CA SER A 72 -4.02 6.00 0.60
C SER A 72 -2.95 6.34 -0.43
N ALA A 73 -2.21 7.43 -0.23
CA ALA A 73 -1.12 7.82 -1.11
C ALA A 73 0.02 6.78 -1.16
N ALA A 74 0.32 6.12 -0.03
CA ALA A 74 1.30 5.03 0.00
C ALA A 74 0.81 3.81 -0.79
N ALA A 75 -0.46 3.43 -0.62
CA ALA A 75 -1.08 2.32 -1.34
C ALA A 75 -1.13 2.58 -2.85
N GLU A 76 -1.48 3.81 -3.26
CA GLU A 76 -1.47 4.25 -4.66
C GLU A 76 -0.06 4.15 -5.25
N TYR A 77 0.94 4.73 -4.56
CA TYR A 77 2.34 4.63 -4.99
C TYR A 77 2.79 3.18 -5.21
N MET A 78 2.46 2.26 -4.30
CA MET A 78 2.78 0.83 -4.45
C MET A 78 2.16 0.22 -5.70
N LEU A 79 0.89 0.55 -6.00
CA LEU A 79 0.19 0.05 -7.17
C LEU A 79 0.77 0.63 -8.46
N GLU A 80 1.06 1.93 -8.51
CA GLU A 80 1.66 2.59 -9.68
C GLU A 80 3.01 1.96 -10.05
N ILE A 81 3.90 1.74 -9.07
CA ILE A 81 5.23 1.19 -9.36
C ILE A 81 5.21 -0.33 -9.58
N THR A 82 4.15 -1.02 -9.15
CA THR A 82 3.93 -2.45 -9.44
C THR A 82 3.33 -2.62 -10.83
N PHE A 83 2.43 -1.73 -11.23
CA PHE A 83 1.70 -1.80 -12.48
C PHE A 83 1.84 -0.51 -13.30
N PRO A 84 3.04 -0.18 -13.80
CA PRO A 84 3.31 1.09 -14.47
C PRO A 84 2.52 1.29 -15.78
N ASN A 85 1.89 0.22 -16.29
CA ASN A 85 1.11 0.24 -17.53
C ASN A 85 -0.40 0.12 -17.30
N LEU A 86 -0.87 -0.03 -16.04
CA LEU A 86 -2.29 0.01 -15.76
C LEU A 86 -2.74 1.48 -15.65
N PRO A 87 -3.81 1.89 -16.34
CA PRO A 87 -4.35 3.22 -16.14
C PRO A 87 -4.85 3.36 -14.69
N PRO A 88 -4.79 4.57 -14.11
CA PRO A 88 -5.56 4.87 -12.91
C PRO A 88 -7.05 4.61 -13.22
N ASP A 89 -7.79 4.12 -12.22
CA ASP A 89 -9.23 3.88 -12.34
C ASP A 89 -10.01 5.19 -12.55
#